data_AF-A0A946N609-F1
#
_entry.id   AF-A0A946N609-F1
#
_cell.length_a   1.000
_cell.length_b   1.000
_cell.length_c   1.000
_cell.angle_alpha   90.00
_cell.angle_beta   90.00
_cell.angle_gamma   90.00
#
_symmetry.space_group_name_H-M   'P 1'
#
loop_
_entity.id
_entity.type
_entity.pdbx_description
1 polymer ?
#
loop_
_entity_poly.entity_id
_entity_poly.type
_entity_poly.pdbx_seq_one_letter_code
_entity_poly.pdbx_strand_id
1 'polypeptide(L)'
;MANEAGPRLEELLRQGVPVAAWCFDCGHHAVLAVAYLCARMDGRTAVAAVARRLSCSACGSRAIETRPHYTGLGVVAGHRWHGD
;
A
#
# COMPACT_ATOMS: atom_id res chain seq x y z
N MET A 1 -8.99 5.30 -11.29
CA MET A 1 -7.75 6.10 -11.26
C MET A 1 -7.13 5.92 -9.89
N ALA A 2 -5.97 5.26 -9.77
CA ALA A 2 -5.32 5.12 -8.46
C ALA A 2 -4.95 6.53 -7.96
N ASN A 3 -5.28 6.85 -6.71
CA ASN A 3 -5.06 8.17 -6.15
C ASN A 3 -3.56 8.53 -6.16
N GLU A 4 -3.16 9.39 -7.11
CA GLU A 4 -1.78 9.89 -7.23
C GLU A 4 -1.45 10.95 -6.18
N ALA A 5 -2.37 11.29 -5.27
CA ALA A 5 -2.14 12.24 -4.18
C ALA A 5 -1.61 11.61 -2.87
N GLY A 6 -1.42 10.28 -2.81
CA GLY A 6 -0.88 9.60 -1.62
C GLY A 6 0.62 9.84 -1.39
N PRO A 7 1.17 9.47 -0.21
CA PRO A 7 2.60 9.61 0.08
C PRO A 7 3.49 8.88 -0.93
N ARG A 8 4.74 9.35 -1.07
CA ARG A 8 5.74 8.82 -2.01
C ARG A 8 6.67 7.80 -1.33
N LEU A 9 7.28 6.92 -2.11
CA LEU A 9 8.23 5.93 -1.60
C LEU A 9 9.41 6.58 -0.86
N GLU A 10 9.97 7.66 -1.40
CA GLU A 10 11.09 8.38 -0.76
C GLU A 10 10.70 9.02 0.57
N GLU A 11 9.44 9.44 0.72
CA GLU A 11 8.93 10.00 1.97
C GLU A 11 8.80 8.90 3.02
N LEU A 12 8.20 7.76 2.65
CA LEU A 12 8.09 6.61 3.52
C LEU A 12 9.47 6.06 3.93
N LEU A 13 10.46 6.08 3.02
CA LEU A 13 11.83 5.68 3.31
C LEU A 13 12.45 6.55 4.41
N ARG A 14 12.30 7.88 4.31
CA ARG A 14 12.78 8.81 5.34
C ARG A 14 12.12 8.59 6.70
N GLN A 15 10.85 8.17 6.70
CA GLN A 15 10.07 7.91 7.91
C GLN A 15 10.27 6.49 8.47
N GLY A 16 10.98 5.61 7.75
CA GLY A 16 11.09 4.19 8.13
C GLY A 16 9.76 3.43 8.05
N VAL A 17 8.80 3.90 7.25
CA VAL A 17 7.45 3.33 7.13
C VAL A 17 7.42 2.31 5.98
N PRO A 18 7.06 1.04 6.22
CA PRO A 18 6.94 0.06 5.14
C PRO A 18 5.64 0.24 4.34
N VAL A 19 5.51 -0.52 3.25
CA VAL A 19 4.29 -0.53 2.42
C VAL A 19 3.52 -1.82 2.67
N ALA A 20 2.25 -1.71 3.08
CA ALA A 20 1.34 -2.85 3.14
C ALA A 20 0.75 -3.10 1.75
N ALA A 21 0.67 -4.38 1.36
CA ALA A 21 0.02 -4.84 0.15
C ALA A 21 -1.10 -5.83 0.52
N TRP A 22 -2.28 -5.64 -0.04
CA TRP A 22 -3.47 -6.48 0.20
C TRP A 22 -4.05 -6.96 -1.13
N CYS A 23 -4.25 -8.26 -1.29
CA CYS A 23 -4.95 -8.82 -2.43
C CYS A 23 -6.46 -8.86 -2.17
N PHE A 24 -7.26 -8.19 -3.00
CA PHE A 24 -8.71 -8.17 -2.85
C PHE A 24 -9.38 -9.50 -3.17
N ASP A 25 -8.76 -10.36 -3.99
CA ASP A 25 -9.38 -11.63 -4.39
C ASP A 25 -9.20 -12.76 -3.37
N CYS A 26 -8.06 -12.81 -2.66
CA CYS A 26 -7.75 -13.90 -1.72
C CYS A 26 -7.44 -13.43 -0.29
N GLY A 27 -7.40 -12.12 -0.04
CA GLY A 27 -7.08 -11.56 1.28
C GLY A 27 -5.63 -11.71 1.71
N HIS A 28 -4.73 -12.24 0.86
CA HIS A 28 -3.31 -12.35 1.20
C HIS A 28 -2.71 -10.96 1.43
N HIS A 29 -2.07 -10.80 2.59
CA HIS A 29 -1.44 -9.57 3.03
C HIS A 29 0.07 -9.75 3.18
N ALA A 30 0.83 -8.77 2.69
CA ALA A 30 2.28 -8.72 2.84
C ALA A 30 2.73 -7.30 3.23
N VAL A 31 3.79 -7.22 4.03
CA VAL A 31 4.48 -5.97 4.34
C VAL A 31 5.79 -5.94 3.56
N LEU A 32 5.94 -4.94 2.70
CA LEU A 32 7.08 -4.76 1.80
C LEU A 32 8.03 -3.71 2.38
N ALA A 33 9.31 -4.04 2.44
CA ALA A 33 10.33 -3.10 2.85
C ALA A 33 10.43 -1.93 1.84
N VAL A 34 10.27 -0.70 2.34
CA VAL A 34 10.29 0.50 1.46
C VAL A 34 11.64 0.67 0.76
N ALA A 35 12.75 0.33 1.41
CA ALA A 35 14.08 0.37 0.80
C ALA A 35 14.18 -0.55 -0.44
N TYR A 36 13.58 -1.74 -0.39
CA TYR A 36 13.54 -2.67 -1.53
C TYR A 36 12.74 -2.10 -2.71
N LEU A 37 11.66 -1.36 -2.42
CA LEU A 37 10.84 -0.71 -3.43
C LEU A 37 11.56 0.49 -4.05
N CYS A 38 12.22 1.34 -3.25
CA CYS A 38 13.05 2.45 -3.73
C CYS A 38 14.22 1.98 -4.61
N ALA A 39 14.76 0.78 -4.36
CA ALA A 39 15.80 0.20 -5.23
C ALA A 39 15.29 -0.24 -6.61
N ARG A 40 13.96 -0.33 -6.82
CA ARG A 40 13.32 -0.85 -8.06
C ARG A 40 12.45 0.17 -8.78
N MET A 41 12.10 1.26 -8.10
CA MET A 41 11.12 2.23 -8.55
C MET A 41 11.64 3.63 -8.23
N ASP A 42 11.22 4.62 -9.02
CA ASP A 42 11.47 6.02 -8.70
C ASP A 42 10.92 6.33 -7.29
N GLY A 43 11.72 6.98 -6.45
CA GLY A 43 11.32 7.41 -5.11
C GLY A 43 10.08 8.31 -5.11
N ARG A 44 9.83 9.03 -6.22
CA ARG A 44 8.62 9.85 -6.44
C ARG A 44 7.37 9.04 -6.78
N THR A 45 7.48 7.71 -6.88
CA THR A 45 6.31 6.86 -7.10
C THR A 45 5.37 6.94 -5.90
N ALA A 46 4.08 7.20 -6.18
CA ALA A 46 3.04 7.13 -5.17
C ALA A 46 2.90 5.70 -4.65
N VAL A 47 2.70 5.54 -3.34
CA VAL A 47 2.57 4.21 -2.71
C VAL A 47 1.44 3.39 -3.34
N ALA A 48 0.30 4.00 -3.66
CA ALA A 48 -0.81 3.33 -4.34
C ALA A 48 -0.45 2.85 -5.77
N ALA A 49 0.53 3.47 -6.43
CA ALA A 49 0.96 3.06 -7.76
C ALA A 49 1.89 1.83 -7.75
N VAL A 50 2.44 1.45 -6.58
CA VAL A 50 3.25 0.22 -6.41
C VAL A 50 2.45 -1.02 -6.82
N ALA A 51 1.17 -1.08 -6.47
CA ALA A 51 0.27 -2.17 -6.85
C ALA A 51 0.30 -2.54 -8.34
N ARG A 52 0.54 -1.55 -9.24
CA ARG A 52 0.60 -1.79 -10.70
C ARG A 52 1.74 -2.72 -11.12
N ARG A 53 2.75 -2.89 -10.26
CA ARG A 53 3.95 -3.73 -10.47
C ARG A 53 3.91 -5.04 -9.68
N LEU A 54 2.80 -5.34 -9.00
CA LEU A 54 2.66 -6.53 -8.17
C LEU A 54 1.70 -7.55 -8.80
N SER A 55 1.96 -8.82 -8.47
CA SER A 55 1.02 -9.94 -8.61
C SER A 55 1.04 -10.72 -7.30
N CYS A 56 -0.11 -11.22 -6.87
CA CYS A 56 -0.23 -11.95 -5.61
C CYS A 56 0.51 -13.28 -5.72
N SER A 57 1.43 -13.55 -4.79
CA SER A 57 2.17 -14.81 -4.78
C SER A 57 1.33 -16.02 -4.39
N ALA A 58 0.14 -15.82 -3.81
CA ALA A 58 -0.77 -16.90 -3.41
C ALA A 58 -1.73 -17.31 -4.53
N CYS A 59 -2.27 -16.35 -5.29
CA CYS A 59 -3.32 -16.62 -6.30
C CYS A 59 -3.02 -16.06 -7.70
N GLY A 60 -1.91 -15.34 -7.90
CA GLY A 60 -1.54 -14.74 -9.18
C GLY A 60 -2.29 -13.45 -9.55
N SER A 61 -3.33 -13.05 -8.80
CA SER A 61 -4.13 -11.86 -9.10
C SER A 61 -3.33 -10.55 -9.05
N ARG A 62 -3.77 -9.56 -9.84
CA ARG A 62 -3.27 -8.19 -9.85
C ARG A 62 -4.21 -7.20 -9.16
N ALA A 63 -5.32 -7.68 -8.60
CA ALA A 63 -6.25 -6.88 -7.79
C ALA A 63 -5.64 -6.62 -6.40
N ILE A 64 -4.65 -5.74 -6.37
CA ILE A 64 -3.85 -5.43 -5.18
C ILE A 64 -4.02 -3.95 -4.83
N GLU A 65 -4.20 -3.68 -3.54
CA GLU A 65 -4.07 -2.36 -2.96
C GLU A 65 -2.72 -2.26 -2.24
N THR A 66 -2.06 -1.12 -2.39
CA THR A 66 -0.88 -0.76 -1.61
C THR A 66 -1.10 0.54 -0.84
N ARG A 67 -0.72 0.54 0.44
CA ARG A 67 -0.86 1.69 1.33
C ARG A 67 0.32 1.79 2.30
N PRO A 68 0.61 2.96 2.87
CA PRO A 68 1.59 3.06 3.96
C PRO A 68 1.17 2.17 5.14
N HIS A 69 2.14 1.48 5.73
CA HIS A 69 1.93 0.67 6.92
C HIS A 69 2.29 1.47 8.18
N TYR A 70 1.54 2.54 8.45
CA TYR A 70 1.69 3.31 9.70
C TYR A 70 1.29 2.42 10.88
N THR A 71 2.23 2.14 11.77
CA THR A 71 1.96 1.47 13.05
C THR A 71 1.28 2.47 14.01
N GLY A 72 0.30 2.01 14.78
CA GLY A 72 -0.19 2.77 15.94
C GLY A 72 -1.44 3.63 15.78
N LEU A 73 -2.25 3.49 14.72
CA LEU A 73 -3.55 4.19 14.70
C LEU A 73 -4.63 3.52 15.57
N GLY A 74 -4.36 2.36 16.17
CA GLY A 74 -5.35 1.64 16.96
C GLY A 74 -6.63 1.38 16.16
N VAL A 75 -7.67 0.95 16.85
CA VAL A 75 -9.00 0.82 16.25
C VAL A 75 -9.59 2.22 16.08
N VAL A 76 -9.54 2.79 14.89
CA VAL A 76 -10.45 3.89 14.50
C VAL A 76 -11.78 3.25 14.06
N ALA A 77 -12.41 2.45 14.93
CA ALA A 77 -13.75 1.94 14.66
C ALA A 77 -14.77 3.00 15.07
N GLY A 78 -15.23 3.73 14.06
CA GLY A 78 -16.36 4.62 14.11
C GLY A 78 -16.77 5.01 12.70
N HIS A 79 -16.96 4.03 11.82
CA HIS A 79 -17.45 4.30 10.47
C HIS A 79 -18.91 3.89 10.39
N ARG A 80 -19.79 4.89 10.35
CA ARG A 80 -21.19 4.70 10.01
C ARG A 80 -21.43 5.42 8.69
N TRP A 81 -21.81 4.65 7.68
CA TRP A 81 -22.33 5.21 6.44
C TRP A 81 -23.65 5.93 6.76
N HIS A 82 -23.77 7.19 6.39
CA HIS A 82 -25.03 7.91 6.42
C HIS A 82 -25.53 8.05 4.98
N GLY A 83 -26.69 7.49 4.70
CA GLY A 83 -27.42 7.73 3.46
C GLY A 83 -28.88 7.37 3.66
N ASP A 84 -29.75 8.28 3.21
CA ASP A 84 -31.03 7.92 2.60
C ASP A 84 -30.78 7.53 1.14
#